data_AF-L7P8Y5-F1
#
_entry.id   AF-L7P8Y5-F1
#
_cell.length_a   1.000
_cell.length_b   1.000
_cell.length_c   1.000
_cell.angle_alpha   90.00
_cell.angle_beta   90.00
_cell.angle_gamma   90.00
#
_symmetry.space_group_name_H-M   'P 1'
#
loop_
_entity.id
_entity.type
_entity.pdbx_description
1 polymer ?
#
loop_
_entity_poly.entity_id
_entity_poly.type
_entity_poly.pdbx_seq_one_letter_code
_entity_poly.pdbx_strand_id
1 'polypeptide(L)'
;GIRDDDMQKVVDEARSKGAQAVIVLSHNGMDVDLKMTSKGTWHRRHHGAVTPHDAVPYPHPVKKLRRSNGGVQTQVPTASSLACSTWKSRAERSLGFQYKLLPVFSNFLEADKDMQDFLDKAHAQTVKFQGKEFVANDRLNKVLAKNDTMLFRRGNFSGTWDQLICDGLIETQNCEISFSPGVRWGTSLVPGQDITYEDMMTEVGLTYPNVTVNEFTGERIKEILEDVCDNIFNPDPFYQHGGDMKL
;
A
#
# COMPACT_ATOMS: atom_id res chain seq x y z
N GLY A 1 -14.39 2.39 -11.22
CA GLY A 1 -14.79 1.02 -11.56
C GLY A 1 -13.74 0.36 -12.41
N ILE A 2 -13.54 -0.95 -12.22
CA ILE A 2 -12.56 -1.77 -12.92
C ILE A 2 -12.96 -1.92 -14.40
N ARG A 3 -12.03 -1.74 -15.33
CA ARG A 3 -12.25 -1.79 -16.79
C ARG A 3 -11.54 -2.99 -17.40
N ASP A 4 -12.07 -4.18 -17.18
CA ASP A 4 -11.52 -5.44 -17.68
C ASP A 4 -11.51 -5.51 -19.22
N ASP A 5 -12.58 -5.07 -19.88
CA ASP A 5 -12.66 -5.05 -21.34
C ASP A 5 -11.61 -4.15 -22.00
N ASP A 6 -11.38 -2.95 -21.45
CA ASP A 6 -10.39 -2.02 -22.00
C ASP A 6 -8.98 -2.55 -21.83
N MET A 7 -8.69 -3.20 -20.70
CA MET A 7 -7.40 -3.83 -20.50
C MET A 7 -7.17 -5.01 -21.46
N GLN A 8 -8.19 -5.83 -21.72
CA GLN A 8 -8.09 -6.91 -22.71
C GLN A 8 -7.72 -6.35 -24.09
N LYS A 9 -8.33 -5.23 -24.52
CA LYS A 9 -7.97 -4.56 -25.79
C LYS A 9 -6.51 -4.13 -25.83
N VAL A 10 -6.01 -3.51 -24.76
CA VAL A 10 -4.60 -3.04 -24.69
C VAL A 10 -3.63 -4.23 -24.78
N VAL A 11 -3.95 -5.34 -24.12
CA VAL A 11 -3.11 -6.55 -24.20
C VAL A 11 -3.16 -7.17 -25.59
N ASP A 12 -4.34 -7.25 -26.22
CA ASP A 12 -4.47 -7.75 -27.59
C ASP A 12 -3.71 -6.86 -28.58
N GLU A 13 -3.73 -5.54 -28.40
CA GLU A 13 -2.95 -4.59 -29.20
C GLU A 13 -1.45 -4.84 -29.05
N ALA A 14 -0.93 -4.95 -27.83
CA ALA A 14 0.48 -5.24 -27.58
C ALA A 14 0.91 -6.56 -28.23
N ARG A 15 0.03 -7.57 -28.22
CA ARG A 15 0.26 -8.85 -28.91
C ARG A 15 0.26 -8.73 -30.42
N SER A 16 -0.69 -7.97 -30.99
CA SER A 16 -0.74 -7.72 -32.44
C SER A 16 0.54 -7.05 -32.96
N LYS A 17 1.21 -6.27 -32.09
CA LYS A 17 2.51 -5.62 -32.35
C LYS A 17 3.72 -6.55 -32.15
N GLY A 18 3.52 -7.83 -31.82
CA GLY A 18 4.57 -8.84 -31.71
C GLY A 18 5.08 -9.13 -30.29
N ALA A 19 4.43 -8.62 -29.23
CA ALA A 19 4.87 -8.87 -27.86
C ALA A 19 4.81 -10.38 -27.50
N GLN A 20 5.95 -10.94 -27.07
CA GLN A 20 6.05 -12.34 -26.63
C GLN A 20 5.66 -12.55 -25.17
N ALA A 21 5.75 -11.51 -24.34
CA ALA A 21 5.27 -11.44 -22.96
C ALA A 21 4.67 -10.04 -22.71
N VAL A 22 3.74 -9.94 -21.77
CA VAL A 22 3.11 -8.66 -21.39
C VAL A 22 3.09 -8.61 -19.86
N ILE A 23 3.52 -7.51 -19.25
CA ILE A 23 3.55 -7.37 -17.79
C ILE A 23 2.56 -6.27 -17.42
N VAL A 24 1.69 -6.54 -16.44
CA VAL A 24 0.67 -5.59 -15.99
C VAL A 24 1.13 -4.97 -14.68
N LEU A 25 1.58 -3.72 -14.74
CA LEU A 25 1.84 -2.96 -13.52
C LEU A 25 0.51 -2.42 -13.01
N SER A 26 -0.01 -3.05 -11.96
CA SER A 26 -1.32 -2.73 -11.39
C SER A 26 -1.17 -1.95 -10.08
N HIS A 27 -2.25 -1.30 -9.70
CA HIS A 27 -2.43 -0.71 -8.37
C HIS A 27 -3.88 -0.92 -7.90
N ASN A 28 -4.55 -1.98 -8.38
CA ASN A 28 -5.95 -2.25 -8.08
C ASN A 28 -6.17 -3.00 -6.76
N GLY A 29 -5.11 -3.56 -6.16
CA GLY A 29 -5.22 -4.48 -5.03
C GLY A 29 -5.12 -5.95 -5.45
N MET A 30 -4.59 -6.80 -4.57
CA MET A 30 -4.29 -8.20 -4.89
C MET A 30 -5.51 -9.02 -5.26
N ASP A 31 -6.56 -8.93 -4.46
CA ASP A 31 -7.76 -9.73 -4.69
C ASP A 31 -8.47 -9.33 -6.00
N VAL A 32 -8.45 -8.04 -6.33
CA VAL A 32 -8.96 -7.53 -7.61
C VAL A 32 -8.15 -8.08 -8.77
N ASP A 33 -6.82 -8.02 -8.70
CA ASP A 33 -5.94 -8.51 -9.77
C ASP A 33 -6.04 -10.03 -9.95
N LEU A 34 -6.15 -10.79 -8.86
CA LEU A 34 -6.38 -12.24 -8.91
C LEU A 34 -7.74 -12.57 -9.56
N LYS A 35 -8.80 -11.83 -9.20
CA LYS A 35 -10.12 -12.04 -9.79
C LYS A 35 -10.15 -11.66 -11.27
N MET A 36 -9.59 -10.51 -11.62
CA MET A 36 -9.48 -10.07 -13.01
C MET A 36 -8.66 -11.06 -13.84
N THR A 37 -7.62 -11.63 -13.22
CA THR A 37 -6.83 -12.72 -13.76
C THR A 37 -7.65 -14.00 -13.99
N SER A 38 -8.65 -14.28 -13.17
CA SER A 38 -9.48 -15.47 -13.35
C SER A 38 -10.44 -15.36 -14.55
N LYS A 39 -10.81 -14.14 -14.96
CA LYS A 39 -11.89 -13.86 -15.91
C LYS A 39 -11.45 -13.75 -17.37
N GLY A 40 -10.42 -12.97 -17.67
CA GLY A 40 -10.11 -12.64 -19.06
C GLY A 40 -9.42 -13.76 -19.85
N THR A 41 -9.36 -13.62 -21.18
CA THR A 41 -8.70 -14.57 -22.10
C THR A 41 -7.23 -14.25 -22.39
N TRP A 42 -6.79 -13.03 -22.08
CA TRP A 42 -5.42 -12.50 -22.14
C TRP A 42 -4.32 -13.31 -21.43
N HIS A 43 -4.61 -14.23 -20.52
CA HIS A 43 -3.62 -15.01 -19.74
C HIS A 43 -2.75 -16.00 -20.54
N ARG A 44 -2.81 -15.96 -21.87
CA ARG A 44 -2.19 -16.99 -22.72
C ARG A 44 -0.67 -17.07 -22.58
N ARG A 45 0.07 -16.00 -22.23
CA ARG A 45 1.53 -16.06 -21.95
C ARG A 45 2.05 -14.94 -21.02
N HIS A 46 2.16 -15.25 -19.72
CA HIS A 46 2.97 -14.56 -18.69
C HIS A 46 2.57 -13.12 -18.38
N HIS A 47 2.06 -12.88 -17.17
CA HIS A 47 1.82 -11.54 -16.62
C HIS A 47 2.25 -11.50 -15.15
N GLY A 48 3.02 -10.47 -14.80
CA GLY A 48 3.19 -9.96 -13.44
C GLY A 48 2.03 -9.01 -13.13
N ALA A 49 1.37 -9.10 -11.97
CA ALA A 49 0.51 -8.05 -11.40
C ALA A 49 1.24 -7.44 -10.20
N VAL A 50 1.25 -6.12 -10.07
CA VAL A 50 1.80 -5.44 -8.88
C VAL A 50 0.65 -5.04 -7.98
N THR A 51 0.68 -5.44 -6.72
CA THR A 51 -0.40 -5.14 -5.78
C THR A 51 0.19 -4.43 -4.57
N PRO A 52 -0.50 -3.41 -4.03
CA PRO A 52 0.06 -2.58 -2.97
C PRO A 52 0.07 -3.30 -1.60
N HIS A 53 1.16 -3.14 -0.84
CA HIS A 53 1.37 -3.51 0.57
C HIS A 53 1.29 -5.00 0.99
N ASP A 54 0.99 -5.94 0.09
CA ASP A 54 0.94 -7.38 0.41
C ASP A 54 2.30 -8.08 0.21
N ALA A 55 2.91 -8.65 1.26
CA ALA A 55 4.15 -9.42 1.07
C ALA A 55 3.84 -10.80 0.45
N VAL A 56 4.15 -10.97 -0.84
CA VAL A 56 3.93 -12.23 -1.56
C VAL A 56 5.28 -12.94 -1.79
N PRO A 57 5.71 -13.86 -0.91
CA PRO A 57 7.02 -14.50 -1.00
C PRO A 57 7.12 -15.54 -2.11
N TYR A 58 5.98 -16.06 -2.59
CA TYR A 58 5.91 -17.04 -3.67
C TYR A 58 4.83 -16.63 -4.68
N PRO A 59 5.05 -16.89 -5.98
CA PRO A 59 4.05 -16.62 -7.00
C PRO A 59 2.76 -17.40 -6.71
N HIS A 60 1.62 -16.71 -6.69
CA HIS A 60 0.31 -17.34 -6.50
C HIS A 60 -0.25 -17.85 -7.84
N PRO A 61 -0.38 -19.18 -8.04
CA PRO A 61 -0.97 -19.70 -9.27
C PRO A 61 -2.50 -19.52 -9.24
N VAL A 62 -3.03 -18.76 -10.20
CA VAL A 62 -4.49 -18.64 -10.38
C VAL A 62 -5.03 -19.83 -11.19
N LYS A 63 -6.00 -20.55 -10.61
CA LYS A 63 -6.64 -21.72 -11.23
C LYS A 63 -7.62 -21.28 -12.32
N LYS A 64 -7.59 -21.96 -13.45
CA LYS A 64 -8.28 -21.56 -14.69
C LYS A 64 -9.73 -21.99 -14.73
N LEU A 65 -10.58 -21.19 -15.35
CA LEU A 65 -11.90 -21.63 -15.81
C LEU A 65 -11.82 -22.52 -17.08
N ARG A 66 -10.77 -22.41 -17.92
CA ARG A 66 -10.58 -23.26 -19.11
C ARG A 66 -9.12 -23.64 -19.38
N ARG A 67 -8.92 -24.91 -19.75
CA ARG A 67 -7.64 -25.62 -20.03
C ARG A 67 -6.69 -24.85 -20.96
N SER A 68 -5.66 -24.19 -20.43
CA SER A 68 -4.45 -23.78 -21.18
C SER A 68 -3.31 -23.38 -20.23
N ASN A 69 -2.06 -23.78 -20.44
CA ASN A 69 -0.94 -23.68 -19.45
C ASN A 69 -0.28 -22.27 -19.28
N GLY A 70 -1.07 -21.21 -19.05
CA GLY A 70 -0.53 -19.90 -18.60
C GLY A 70 -0.48 -19.77 -17.07
N GLY A 71 0.56 -19.16 -16.51
CA GLY A 71 0.65 -18.78 -15.10
C GLY A 71 0.60 -17.26 -14.98
N VAL A 72 -0.13 -16.75 -13.98
CA VAL A 72 -0.04 -15.35 -13.55
C VAL A 72 0.81 -15.31 -12.29
N GLN A 73 1.66 -14.29 -12.22
CA GLN A 73 2.51 -14.01 -11.09
C GLN A 73 2.07 -12.67 -10.52
N THR A 74 1.83 -12.59 -9.23
CA THR A 74 1.73 -11.29 -8.55
C THR A 74 3.11 -10.99 -7.95
N GLN A 75 3.66 -9.81 -8.20
CA GLN A 75 4.92 -9.33 -7.64
C GLN A 75 4.61 -8.13 -6.78
N VAL A 76 5.00 -8.15 -5.52
CA VAL A 76 4.72 -7.02 -4.63
C VAL A 76 6.02 -6.51 -4.04
N PRO A 77 6.50 -5.34 -4.49
CA PRO A 77 7.48 -4.58 -3.74
C PRO A 77 6.79 -3.84 -2.59
N THR A 78 7.30 -3.99 -1.38
CA THR A 78 7.05 -3.06 -0.27
C THR A 78 8.32 -2.24 -0.05
N ALA A 79 8.26 -1.09 0.62
CA ALA A 79 9.48 -0.33 0.96
C ALA A 79 10.53 -1.17 1.72
N SER A 80 10.09 -2.24 2.40
CA SER A 80 10.92 -3.20 3.13
C SER A 80 11.43 -4.39 2.30
N SER A 81 10.98 -4.56 1.05
CA SER A 81 11.36 -5.71 0.23
C SER A 81 11.42 -5.45 -1.28
N LEU A 82 12.45 -6.01 -1.92
CA LEU A 82 12.63 -5.94 -3.37
C LEU A 82 12.17 -7.25 -4.03
N ALA A 83 11.11 -7.17 -4.82
CA ALA A 83 10.64 -8.27 -5.67
C ALA A 83 11.54 -8.41 -6.91
N CYS A 84 12.32 -9.48 -7.00
CA CYS A 84 13.21 -9.77 -8.13
C CYS A 84 12.70 -10.99 -8.91
N SER A 85 12.47 -10.81 -10.22
CA SER A 85 12.09 -11.88 -11.12
C SER A 85 13.04 -11.99 -12.30
N THR A 86 13.58 -13.18 -12.51
CA THR A 86 14.37 -13.50 -13.70
C THR A 86 13.55 -14.37 -14.64
N TRP A 87 13.61 -14.07 -15.93
CA TRP A 87 12.82 -14.73 -16.96
C TRP A 87 13.75 -15.31 -18.01
N LYS A 88 13.57 -16.58 -18.36
CA LYS A 88 14.31 -17.25 -19.44
C LYS A 88 13.38 -17.59 -20.57
N SER A 89 13.48 -16.87 -21.69
CA SER A 89 12.71 -17.18 -22.90
C SER A 89 13.26 -18.45 -23.53
N ARG A 90 12.48 -19.55 -23.48
CA ARG A 90 12.72 -20.70 -24.36
C ARG A 90 11.86 -20.54 -25.60
N ALA A 91 12.43 -20.84 -26.76
CA ALA A 91 11.71 -20.78 -28.02
C ALA A 91 10.36 -21.52 -27.90
N GLU A 92 9.33 -20.80 -28.28
CA GLU A 92 7.95 -21.19 -28.55
C GLU A 92 6.99 -21.64 -27.45
N ARG A 93 7.30 -22.15 -26.24
CA ARG A 93 6.19 -22.61 -25.35
C ARG A 93 6.25 -22.38 -23.83
N SER A 94 7.36 -21.98 -23.21
CA SER A 94 7.35 -21.63 -21.77
C SER A 94 8.51 -20.72 -21.37
N LEU A 95 8.21 -19.62 -20.65
CA LEU A 95 9.23 -18.89 -19.90
C LEU A 95 9.38 -19.60 -18.55
N GLY A 96 10.56 -20.16 -18.29
CA GLY A 96 10.93 -20.49 -16.93
C GLY A 96 11.23 -19.19 -16.19
N PHE A 97 10.67 -19.00 -15.00
CA PHE A 97 10.94 -17.84 -14.18
C PHE A 97 11.44 -18.24 -12.80
N GLN A 98 12.29 -17.41 -12.21
CA GLN A 98 12.66 -17.52 -10.80
C GLN A 98 12.29 -16.20 -10.13
N TYR A 99 11.57 -16.32 -9.02
CA TYR A 99 11.14 -15.20 -8.20
C TYR A 99 11.84 -15.27 -6.84
N LYS A 100 12.29 -14.12 -6.35
CA LYS A 100 12.77 -13.94 -4.98
C LYS A 100 12.27 -12.62 -4.45
N LEU A 101 11.71 -12.64 -3.25
CA LEU A 101 11.46 -11.43 -2.47
C LEU A 101 12.65 -11.23 -1.53
N LEU A 102 13.42 -10.17 -1.75
CA LEU A 102 14.63 -9.88 -0.98
C LEU A 102 14.32 -8.83 0.08
N PRO A 103 14.50 -9.13 1.38
CA PRO A 103 14.32 -8.11 2.43
C PRO A 103 15.43 -7.06 2.32
N VAL A 104 15.06 -5.79 2.48
CA VAL A 104 16.01 -4.67 2.48
C VAL A 104 16.36 -4.34 3.93
N PHE A 105 17.53 -4.76 4.37
CA PHE A 105 18.07 -4.42 5.70
C PHE A 105 19.20 -3.40 5.53
N SER A 106 18.92 -2.12 5.83
CA SER A 106 19.90 -1.03 5.68
C SER A 106 21.20 -1.29 6.45
N ASN A 107 21.14 -1.92 7.63
CA ASN A 107 22.33 -2.25 8.43
C ASN A 107 23.28 -3.26 7.77
N PHE A 108 22.85 -3.96 6.71
CA PHE A 108 23.66 -4.95 5.99
C PHE A 108 24.02 -4.52 4.56
N LEU A 109 23.65 -3.31 4.15
CA LEU A 109 23.87 -2.79 2.80
C LEU A 109 24.64 -1.49 2.86
N GLU A 110 25.62 -1.32 1.98
CA GLU A 110 26.29 -0.04 1.83
C GLU A 110 25.32 0.98 1.23
N ALA A 111 25.30 2.19 1.79
CA ALA A 111 24.46 3.27 1.27
C ALA A 111 24.97 3.74 -0.09
N ASP A 112 24.04 3.95 -1.02
CA ASP A 112 24.35 4.60 -2.29
C ASP A 112 24.65 6.09 -2.04
N LYS A 113 25.83 6.54 -2.44
CA LYS A 113 26.32 7.89 -2.14
C LYS A 113 25.50 8.97 -2.82
N ASP A 114 25.11 8.77 -4.07
CA ASP A 114 24.36 9.76 -4.83
C ASP A 114 22.94 9.91 -4.25
N MET A 115 22.33 8.81 -3.81
CA MET A 115 21.04 8.84 -3.12
C MET A 115 21.13 9.47 -1.73
N GLN A 116 22.19 9.19 -0.96
CA GLN A 116 22.39 9.83 0.34
C GLN A 116 22.56 11.35 0.18
N ASP A 117 23.40 11.78 -0.76
CA ASP A 117 23.61 13.20 -1.08
C ASP A 117 22.30 13.89 -1.52
N PHE A 118 21.43 13.18 -2.24
CA PHE A 118 20.11 13.69 -2.61
C PHE A 118 19.19 13.87 -1.39
N LEU A 119 19.13 12.87 -0.50
CA LEU A 119 18.30 12.93 0.71
C LEU A 119 18.80 14.03 1.67
N ASP A 120 20.11 14.13 1.88
CA ASP A 120 20.71 15.15 2.73
C ASP A 120 20.37 16.56 2.21
N LYS A 121 20.45 16.76 0.88
CA LYS A 121 20.04 18.02 0.25
C LYS A 121 18.55 18.29 0.43
N ALA A 122 17.69 17.28 0.27
CA ALA A 122 16.24 17.42 0.44
C ALA A 122 15.88 17.79 1.88
N HIS A 123 16.51 17.15 2.87
CA HIS A 123 16.28 17.44 4.28
C HIS A 123 16.87 18.80 4.70
N ALA A 124 17.92 19.28 4.05
CA ALA A 124 18.47 20.61 4.30
C ALA A 124 17.63 21.75 3.69
N GLN A 125 16.59 21.46 2.90
CA GLN A 125 15.79 22.52 2.26
C GLN A 125 14.98 23.33 3.27
N THR A 126 14.91 24.64 3.03
CA THR A 126 13.92 25.50 3.67
C THR A 126 12.57 25.32 2.97
N VAL A 127 11.58 24.85 3.72
CA VAL A 127 10.22 24.60 3.24
C VAL A 127 9.32 25.74 3.70
N LYS A 128 8.51 26.25 2.78
CA LYS A 128 7.44 27.21 3.07
C LYS A 128 6.09 26.50 3.04
N PHE A 129 5.42 26.43 4.19
CA PHE A 129 4.10 25.81 4.31
C PHE A 129 3.18 26.69 5.15
N GLN A 130 2.00 27.01 4.61
CA GLN A 130 0.98 27.87 5.25
C GLN A 130 1.56 29.19 5.81
N GLY A 131 2.46 29.83 5.04
CA GLY A 131 3.10 31.09 5.41
C GLY A 131 4.23 31.00 6.44
N LYS A 132 4.55 29.80 6.95
CA LYS A 132 5.68 29.55 7.84
C LYS A 132 6.85 28.96 7.07
N GLU A 133 8.06 29.38 7.39
CA GLU A 133 9.31 28.88 6.81
C GLU A 133 10.10 28.13 7.89
N PHE A 134 10.62 26.96 7.55
CA PHE A 134 11.41 26.12 8.44
C PHE A 134 12.35 25.24 7.61
N VAL A 135 13.49 24.86 8.19
CA VAL A 135 14.37 23.83 7.60
C VAL A 135 13.72 22.46 7.84
N ALA A 136 13.58 21.65 6.79
CA ALA A 136 12.89 20.36 6.88
C ALA A 136 13.50 19.47 7.97
N ASN A 137 14.83 19.32 7.97
CA ASN A 137 15.55 18.49 8.94
C ASN A 137 15.30 18.89 10.40
N ASP A 138 15.31 20.20 10.70
CA ASP A 138 15.11 20.69 12.07
C ASP A 138 13.69 20.39 12.58
N ARG A 139 12.71 20.44 11.68
CA ARG A 139 11.33 20.11 12.03
C ARG A 139 11.12 18.61 12.16
N LEU A 140 11.60 17.83 11.19
CA LEU A 140 11.44 16.38 11.13
C LEU A 140 12.07 15.68 12.34
N ASN A 141 13.28 16.08 12.75
CA ASN A 141 13.99 15.50 13.89
C ASN A 141 13.47 15.93 15.27
N LYS A 142 12.44 16.79 15.33
CA LYS A 142 11.91 17.24 16.62
C LYS A 142 11.22 16.07 17.33
N VAL A 143 11.76 15.68 18.49
CA VAL A 143 11.11 14.71 19.39
C VAL A 143 9.85 15.32 19.99
N LEU A 144 8.73 14.61 19.85
CA LEU A 144 7.41 15.00 20.35
C LEU A 144 7.06 14.27 21.65
N ALA A 145 7.36 12.97 21.72
CA ALA A 145 7.07 12.12 22.85
C ALA A 145 7.98 10.89 22.84
N LYS A 146 7.83 10.01 23.83
CA LYS A 146 8.48 8.70 23.89
C LYS A 146 7.41 7.63 24.05
N ASN A 147 7.52 6.52 23.33
CA ASN A 147 6.55 5.44 23.44
C ASN A 147 6.99 4.38 24.48
N ASP A 148 6.05 3.87 25.26
CA ASP A 148 6.29 2.74 26.18
C ASP A 148 5.79 1.40 25.62
N THR A 149 5.05 1.45 24.50
CA THR A 149 4.42 0.29 23.85
C THR A 149 4.76 0.27 22.36
N MET A 150 4.53 -0.88 21.72
CA MET A 150 4.71 -0.99 20.27
C MET A 150 3.62 -0.18 19.56
N LEU A 151 4.04 0.77 18.73
CA LEU A 151 3.16 1.54 17.88
C LEU A 151 3.18 0.92 16.47
N PHE A 152 2.01 0.55 15.97
CA PHE A 152 1.87 0.00 14.63
C PHE A 152 0.58 0.50 13.98
N ARG A 153 0.65 0.69 12.65
CA ARG A 153 -0.47 1.22 11.86
C ARG A 153 -1.38 0.14 11.28
N ARG A 154 -0.79 -0.93 10.72
CA ARG A 154 -1.55 -1.96 10.00
C ARG A 154 -2.38 -2.85 10.93
N GLY A 155 -3.67 -2.98 10.61
CA GLY A 155 -4.60 -3.93 11.23
C GLY A 155 -6.01 -3.68 10.69
N ASN A 156 -6.86 -4.70 10.61
CA ASN A 156 -8.15 -4.55 9.92
C ASN A 156 -9.17 -3.70 10.69
N PHE A 157 -9.07 -3.68 12.03
CA PHE A 157 -9.99 -2.97 12.93
C PHE A 157 -9.28 -2.00 13.88
N SER A 158 -8.03 -2.31 14.24
CA SER A 158 -7.29 -1.53 15.23
C SER A 158 -5.81 -1.42 14.87
N GLY A 159 -5.18 -0.36 15.36
CA GLY A 159 -3.75 -0.11 15.34
C GLY A 159 -3.42 0.75 16.55
N THR A 160 -2.28 0.52 17.21
CA THR A 160 -1.92 1.31 18.40
C THR A 160 -1.58 2.76 18.05
N TRP A 161 -1.12 3.02 16.82
CA TRP A 161 -1.01 4.38 16.29
C TRP A 161 -2.37 5.05 16.13
N ASP A 162 -3.36 4.34 15.59
CA ASP A 162 -4.73 4.84 15.42
C ASP A 162 -5.34 5.24 16.75
N GLN A 163 -5.21 4.37 17.77
CA GLN A 163 -5.72 4.65 19.10
C GLN A 163 -5.10 5.93 19.67
N LEU A 164 -3.78 6.08 19.57
CA LEU A 164 -3.08 7.29 20.05
C LEU A 164 -3.59 8.57 19.36
N ILE A 165 -3.82 8.50 18.04
CA ILE A 165 -4.35 9.63 17.26
C ILE A 165 -5.79 9.93 17.67
N CYS A 166 -6.65 8.91 17.74
CA CYS A 166 -8.05 9.06 18.11
C CYS A 166 -8.22 9.59 19.54
N ASP A 167 -7.45 9.10 20.50
CA ASP A 167 -7.47 9.57 21.88
C ASP A 167 -7.07 11.06 21.95
N GLY A 168 -6.03 11.46 21.22
CA GLY A 168 -5.61 12.86 21.14
C GLY A 168 -6.67 13.77 20.48
N LEU A 169 -7.40 13.26 19.48
CA LEU A 169 -8.51 13.99 18.86
C LEU A 169 -9.71 14.11 19.80
N ILE A 170 -10.07 13.04 20.52
CA ILE A 170 -11.12 13.04 21.53
C ILE A 170 -10.83 14.09 22.61
N GLU A 171 -9.61 14.10 23.14
CA GLU A 171 -9.20 15.05 24.18
C GLU A 171 -9.18 16.50 23.68
N THR A 172 -8.65 16.75 22.48
CA THR A 172 -8.47 18.12 21.96
C THR A 172 -9.73 18.72 21.34
N GLN A 173 -10.61 17.90 20.77
CA GLN A 173 -11.83 18.34 20.10
C GLN A 173 -13.08 18.17 20.97
N ASN A 174 -12.95 17.55 22.15
CA ASN A 174 -14.06 17.29 23.08
C ASN A 174 -15.22 16.53 22.41
N CYS A 175 -14.90 15.43 21.73
CA CYS A 175 -15.87 14.54 21.09
C CYS A 175 -15.91 13.17 21.77
N GLU A 176 -17.02 12.44 21.65
CA GLU A 176 -17.18 11.12 22.29
C GLU A 176 -16.57 9.98 21.48
N ILE A 177 -16.49 10.14 20.16
CA ILE A 177 -15.99 9.14 19.21
C ILE A 177 -15.10 9.86 18.19
N SER A 178 -13.99 9.23 17.82
CA SER A 178 -13.11 9.65 16.73
C SER A 178 -13.03 8.55 15.68
N PHE A 179 -12.92 8.93 14.41
CA PHE A 179 -12.75 8.01 13.29
C PHE A 179 -11.39 8.27 12.65
N SER A 180 -10.57 7.24 12.54
CA SER A 180 -9.30 7.31 11.80
C SER A 180 -9.49 6.72 10.40
N PRO A 181 -8.89 7.30 9.35
CA PRO A 181 -8.91 6.68 8.03
C PRO A 181 -8.13 5.35 8.07
N GLY A 182 -8.70 4.27 7.54
CA GLY A 182 -8.04 2.96 7.46
C GLY A 182 -7.00 2.86 6.34
N VAL A 183 -6.02 3.75 6.36
CA VAL A 183 -4.88 3.72 5.44
C VAL A 183 -3.88 2.63 5.83
N ARG A 184 -3.19 2.11 4.82
CA ARG A 184 -2.21 1.01 4.97
C ARG A 184 -0.74 1.48 5.01
N TRP A 185 -0.49 2.76 4.79
CA TRP A 185 0.83 3.38 4.92
C TRP A 185 1.04 3.88 6.35
N GLY A 186 2.29 3.87 6.80
CA GLY A 186 2.68 4.14 8.18
C GLY A 186 3.93 3.33 8.56
N THR A 187 4.62 3.75 9.61
CA THR A 187 5.75 3.05 10.21
C THR A 187 5.32 2.33 11.49
N SER A 188 6.24 1.55 12.05
CA SER A 188 6.06 0.95 13.37
C SER A 188 7.22 1.37 14.25
N LEU A 189 6.90 1.77 15.49
CA LEU A 189 7.90 2.11 16.50
C LEU A 189 7.92 1.03 17.58
N VAL A 190 9.12 0.59 17.95
CA VAL A 190 9.31 -0.34 19.06
C VAL A 190 9.28 0.40 20.40
N PRO A 191 8.93 -0.26 21.52
CA PRO A 191 8.92 0.38 22.83
C PRO A 191 10.24 1.08 23.18
N GLY A 192 10.16 2.27 23.74
CA GLY A 192 11.30 3.07 24.19
C GLY A 192 11.96 3.92 23.10
N GLN A 193 11.41 3.95 21.89
CA GLN A 193 11.83 4.88 20.84
C GLN A 193 11.22 6.26 21.05
N ASP A 194 11.95 7.27 20.60
CA ASP A 194 11.41 8.62 20.53
C ASP A 194 10.43 8.71 19.35
N ILE A 195 9.30 9.36 19.57
CA ILE A 195 8.35 9.72 18.52
C ILE A 195 8.76 11.08 17.99
N THR A 196 9.26 11.12 16.76
CA THR A 196 9.65 12.37 16.10
C THR A 196 8.49 12.99 15.32
N TYR A 197 8.67 14.23 14.86
CA TYR A 197 7.72 14.85 13.95
C TYR A 197 7.68 14.11 12.61
N GLU A 198 8.80 13.54 12.16
CA GLU A 198 8.84 12.70 10.96
C GLU A 198 7.93 11.47 11.12
N ASP A 199 8.02 10.76 12.25
CA ASP A 199 7.16 9.60 12.54
C ASP A 199 5.68 9.99 12.55
N MET A 200 5.34 11.15 13.12
CA MET A 200 3.98 11.67 13.05
C MET A 200 3.55 11.90 11.59
N MET A 201 4.41 12.49 10.77
CA MET A 201 4.12 12.74 9.36
C MET A 201 4.00 11.45 8.53
N THR A 202 4.68 10.35 8.93
CA THR A 202 4.45 9.05 8.30
C THR A 202 3.09 8.45 8.60
N GLU A 203 2.36 8.96 9.60
CA GLU A 203 1.00 8.50 9.95
C GLU A 203 -0.11 9.44 9.48
N VAL A 204 0.14 10.75 9.45
CA VAL A 204 -0.89 11.78 9.14
C VAL A 204 -0.53 12.74 8.00
N GLY A 205 0.49 12.41 7.20
CA GLY A 205 1.00 13.21 6.08
C GLY A 205 0.08 13.32 4.85
N LEU A 206 -1.19 13.68 5.05
CA LEU A 206 -2.17 13.90 3.99
C LEU A 206 -2.07 15.33 3.43
N THR A 207 -2.36 15.50 2.13
CA THR A 207 -2.49 16.83 1.50
C THR A 207 -3.75 17.58 1.93
N TYR A 208 -4.71 16.86 2.53
CA TYR A 208 -5.97 17.35 3.10
C TYR A 208 -6.08 16.97 4.59
N PRO A 209 -5.18 17.43 5.46
CA PRO A 209 -5.07 16.95 6.84
C PRO A 209 -6.11 17.54 7.80
N ASN A 210 -7.19 18.13 7.28
CA ASN A 210 -8.18 18.83 8.10
C ASN A 210 -9.02 17.82 8.88
N VAL A 211 -9.15 18.05 10.18
CA VAL A 211 -10.04 17.30 11.06
C VAL A 211 -11.36 18.06 11.17
N THR A 212 -12.48 17.34 11.16
CA THR A 212 -13.83 17.92 11.29
C THR A 212 -14.58 17.26 12.44
N VAL A 213 -15.27 18.05 13.25
CA VAL A 213 -16.18 17.59 14.28
C VAL A 213 -17.61 17.71 13.76
N ASN A 214 -18.37 16.63 13.81
CA ASN A 214 -19.76 16.58 13.35
C ASN A 214 -20.61 15.83 14.38
N GLU A 215 -21.88 16.22 14.49
CA GLU A 215 -22.86 15.49 15.30
C GLU A 215 -23.56 14.44 14.43
N PHE A 216 -23.58 13.19 14.91
CA PHE A 216 -24.26 12.08 14.24
C PHE A 216 -25.21 11.38 15.22
N THR A 217 -26.31 10.82 14.70
CA THR A 217 -27.14 9.91 15.48
C THR A 217 -26.43 8.57 15.65
N GLY A 218 -26.77 7.81 16.70
CA GLY A 218 -26.23 6.46 16.89
C GLY A 218 -26.57 5.52 15.72
N GLU A 219 -27.73 5.69 15.09
CA GLU A 219 -28.11 5.00 13.86
C GLU A 219 -27.14 5.31 12.72
N ARG A 220 -26.82 6.60 12.51
CA ARG A 220 -25.89 7.02 11.46
C ARG A 220 -24.48 6.47 11.67
N ILE A 221 -24.01 6.44 12.92
CA ILE A 221 -22.72 5.82 13.27
C ILE A 221 -22.72 4.35 12.89
N LYS A 222 -23.79 3.61 13.24
CA LYS A 222 -23.94 2.20 12.88
C LYS A 222 -23.89 2.02 11.36
N GLU A 223 -24.65 2.79 10.60
CA GLU A 223 -24.66 2.72 9.13
C GLU A 223 -23.27 2.91 8.53
N ILE A 224 -22.49 3.87 9.03
CA ILE A 224 -21.11 4.12 8.56
C ILE A 224 -20.24 2.89 8.80
N LEU A 225 -20.33 2.29 9.99
CA LEU A 225 -19.53 1.09 10.31
C LEU A 225 -19.94 -0.11 9.44
N GLU A 226 -21.23 -0.32 9.24
CA GLU A 226 -21.74 -1.41 8.39
C GLU A 226 -21.30 -1.21 6.92
N ASP A 227 -21.37 0.01 6.38
CA ASP A 227 -20.93 0.31 5.00
C ASP A 227 -19.43 0.04 4.80
N VAL A 228 -18.61 0.39 5.79
CA VAL A 228 -17.17 0.07 5.77
C VAL A 228 -16.94 -1.44 5.86
N CYS A 229 -17.68 -2.15 6.72
CA CYS A 229 -17.61 -3.62 6.83
C CYS A 229 -18.01 -4.31 5.51
N ASP A 230 -19.09 -3.87 4.87
CA ASP A 230 -19.58 -4.38 3.59
C ASP A 230 -18.55 -4.19 2.47
N ASN A 231 -17.73 -3.13 2.55
CA ASN A 231 -16.62 -2.93 1.63
C ASN A 231 -15.45 -3.89 1.90
N ILE A 232 -14.98 -3.96 3.14
CA ILE A 232 -13.77 -4.71 3.53
C ILE A 232 -14.00 -6.22 3.38
N PHE A 233 -15.15 -6.71 3.82
CA PHE A 233 -15.48 -8.14 3.86
C PHE A 233 -16.33 -8.58 2.67
N ASN A 234 -16.41 -7.76 1.62
CA ASN A 234 -17.16 -8.13 0.43
C ASN A 234 -16.60 -9.44 -0.15
N PRO A 235 -17.44 -10.48 -0.36
CA PRO A 235 -17.00 -11.73 -0.95
C PRO A 235 -16.54 -11.57 -2.41
N ASP A 236 -16.95 -10.49 -3.06
CA ASP A 236 -16.51 -10.12 -4.39
C ASP A 236 -15.41 -9.04 -4.32
N PRO A 237 -14.15 -9.38 -4.68
CA PRO A 237 -13.04 -8.44 -4.72
C PRO A 237 -13.25 -7.17 -5.53
N PHE A 238 -14.12 -7.18 -6.55
CA PHE A 238 -14.36 -5.99 -7.38
C PHE A 238 -15.10 -4.87 -6.64
N TYR A 239 -15.72 -5.18 -5.51
CA TYR A 239 -16.35 -4.21 -4.63
C TYR A 239 -15.46 -3.82 -3.45
N GLN A 240 -14.28 -4.43 -3.31
CA GLN A 240 -13.31 -4.03 -2.29
C GLN A 240 -12.51 -2.83 -2.79
N HIS A 241 -12.34 -1.80 -1.95
CA HIS A 241 -11.56 -0.61 -2.30
C HIS A 241 -10.15 -0.60 -1.69
N GLY A 242 -9.79 -1.61 -0.91
CA GLY A 242 -8.44 -1.80 -0.39
C GLY A 242 -8.08 -0.94 0.83
N GLY A 243 -9.08 -0.37 1.52
CA GLY A 243 -8.93 0.26 2.84
C GLY A 243 -9.29 -0.70 3.98
N ASP A 244 -8.98 -0.29 5.21
CA ASP A 244 -9.31 -1.01 6.44
C ASP A 244 -10.30 -0.17 7.30
N MET A 245 -10.79 -0.71 8.43
CA MET A 245 -11.63 0.03 9.37
C MET A 245 -10.79 0.44 10.58
N LYS A 246 -10.84 1.70 11.01
CA LYS A 246 -10.11 2.18 12.18
C LYS A 246 -10.96 3.13 13.02
N LEU A 247 -11.06 2.81 14.30
CA LEU A 247 -11.75 3.57 15.34
C LEU A 247 -10.77 3.80 16.48
#